data_AF-D7D9H7-F1
#
_entry.id   AF-D7D9H7-F1
#
_cell.length_a   1.000
_cell.length_b   1.000
_cell.length_c   1.000
_cell.angle_alpha   90.00
_cell.angle_beta   90.00
_cell.angle_gamma   90.00
#
_symmetry.space_group_name_H-M   'P 1'
#
loop_
_entity.id
_entity.type
_entity.pdbx_description
1 polymer ?
#
loop_
_entity_poly.entity_id
_entity_poly.type
_entity_poly.pdbx_seq_one_letter_code
_entity_poly.pdbx_strand_id
1 'polypeptide(L)' 'MVKYKCARCGREFDLEEMISIYGRQRVRCPYCGYEIIYKVARSYRLVKAI' A
#
# COMPACT_ATOMS: atom_id res chain seq x y z
N MET A 1 4.73 5.76 8.44
CA MET A 1 4.53 4.40 7.90
C MET A 1 4.10 4.52 6.44
N VAL A 2 4.51 3.57 5.59
CA VAL A 2 4.13 3.57 4.17
C VAL A 2 2.81 2.82 4.04
N LYS A 3 1.75 3.51 3.63
CA LYS A 3 0.47 2.89 3.34
C LYS A 3 0.40 2.43 1.89
N TYR A 4 -0.30 1.33 1.65
CA TYR A 4 -0.61 0.81 0.34
C TYR A 4 -2.12 0.86 0.12
N LYS A 5 -2.54 1.01 -1.14
CA LYS A 5 -3.93 1.05 -1.54
C LYS A 5 -4.19 0.04 -2.64
N CYS A 6 -5.23 -0.77 -2.51
CA CYS A 6 -5.62 -1.70 -3.57
C CYS A 6 -6.29 -0.97 -4.74
N ALA A 7 -5.90 -1.31 -5.97
CA ALA A 7 -6.52 -0.77 -7.18
C ALA A 7 -7.99 -1.20 -7.37
N ARG A 8 -8.37 -2.38 -6.84
CA ARG A 8 -9.70 -2.96 -7.03
C ARG A 8 -10.67 -2.64 -5.89
N CYS A 9 -10.31 -2.92 -4.64
CA CYS A 9 -11.21 -2.70 -3.51
C CYS A 9 -11.05 -1.31 -2.86
N GLY A 10 -10.01 -0.55 -3.24
CA GLY A 10 -9.78 0.80 -2.74
C GLY A 10 -9.35 0.89 -1.27
N ARG A 11 -9.23 -0.23 -0.55
CA ARG A 11 -8.81 -0.23 0.86
C ARG A 11 -7.34 0.12 1.00
N GLU A 12 -7.04 0.85 2.06
CA GLU A 12 -5.69 1.21 2.49
C GLU A 12 -5.24 0.25 3.61
N PHE A 13 -4.00 -0.19 3.55
CA PHE A 13 -3.40 -1.11 4.52
C PHE A 13 -1.90 -0.91 4.63
N ASP A 14 -1.33 -1.40 5.72
CA ASP A 14 0.11 -1.31 6.00
C ASP A 14 0.87 -2.52 5.44
N LEU A 15 2.21 -2.38 5.32
CA LEU A 15 3.08 -3.47 4.86
C LEU A 15 2.95 -4.72 5.76
N GLU A 16 2.76 -4.53 7.06
CA GLU A 16 2.68 -5.61 8.05
C GLU A 16 1.43 -6.48 7.84
N GLU A 17 0.28 -5.86 7.59
CA GLU A 17 -0.97 -6.57 7.25
C GLU A 17 -0.84 -7.38 5.95
N MET A 18 -0.05 -6.87 5.02
CA MET A 18 0.19 -7.55 3.75
C MET A 18 1.07 -8.79 3.93
N ILE A 19 2.13 -8.67 4.73
CA ILE A 19 3.08 -9.75 5.03
C ILE A 19 2.42 -10.84 5.90
N SER A 20 1.54 -10.47 6.83
CA SER A 20 0.92 -11.43 7.74
C SER A 20 0.02 -12.44 7.01
N ILE A 21 -0.66 -12.03 5.94
CA ILE A 21 -1.60 -12.89 5.22
C ILE A 21 -0.93 -13.69 4.09
N TYR A 22 -0.02 -13.07 3.33
CA TYR A 22 0.54 -13.68 2.11
C TYR A 22 2.06 -13.92 2.17
N GLY A 23 2.70 -13.60 3.29
CA GLY A 23 4.15 -13.65 3.44
C GLY A 23 4.87 -12.55 2.64
N ARG A 24 6.21 -12.57 2.65
CA ARG A 24 7.04 -11.59 1.91
C ARG A 24 7.11 -11.83 0.40
N GLN A 25 6.64 -12.98 -0.10
CA GLN A 25 6.83 -13.39 -1.49
C GLN A 25 5.69 -12.99 -2.42
N ARG A 26 4.49 -12.68 -1.89
CA ARG A 26 3.32 -12.38 -2.73
C ARG A 26 2.73 -11.03 -2.38
N VAL A 27 2.86 -10.11 -3.34
CA VAL A 27 2.33 -8.76 -3.25
C VAL A 27 0.85 -8.81 -3.68
N ARG A 28 -0.04 -9.15 -2.74
CA ARG A 28 -1.51 -9.18 -2.93
C ARG A 28 -2.25 -8.39 -1.86
N CYS A 29 -3.38 -7.79 -2.25
CA CYS A 29 -4.25 -7.10 -1.31
C CYS A 29 -4.81 -8.08 -0.26
N PRO A 30 -4.61 -7.82 1.04
CA PRO A 30 -5.04 -8.69 2.14
C PRO A 30 -6.55 -8.96 2.15
N TYR A 31 -7.35 -8.06 1.57
CA TYR A 31 -8.82 -8.13 1.62
C TYR A 31 -9.48 -8.80 0.42
N CYS A 32 -8.89 -8.70 -0.77
CA CYS A 32 -9.53 -9.17 -2.00
C CYS A 32 -8.63 -10.05 -2.88
N GLY A 33 -7.37 -10.27 -2.47
CA GLY A 33 -6.41 -11.10 -3.20
C GLY A 33 -5.87 -10.48 -4.49
N TYR A 34 -6.25 -9.24 -4.82
CA TYR A 34 -5.82 -8.58 -6.05
C TYR A 34 -4.32 -8.20 -6.01
N GLU A 35 -3.62 -8.38 -7.13
CA GLU A 35 -2.15 -8.28 -7.18
C GLU A 35 -1.64 -6.85 -7.39
N ILE A 36 -2.46 -5.95 -7.94
CA ILE A 36 -2.05 -4.57 -8.22
C ILE A 36 -2.41 -3.67 -7.04
N ILE A 37 -1.39 -3.08 -6.43
CA ILE A 37 -1.49 -2.14 -5.31
C ILE A 37 -0.61 -0.92 -5.54
N TYR A 38 -1.08 0.23 -5.06
CA TYR A 38 -0.42 1.52 -5.17
C TYR A 38 0.18 1.95 -3.84
N LYS A 39 1.33 2.61 -3.88
CA LYS A 39 1.90 3.25 -2.70
C LYS A 39 1.23 4.61 -2.49
N VAL A 40 0.71 4.85 -1.29
CA VAL A 40 0.09 6.12 -0.94
C VAL A 40 1.20 7.15 -0.71
N ALA A 41 1.07 8.31 -1.37
CA ALA A 41 2.00 9.40 -1.23
C ALA A 41 1.94 10.00 0.19
N ARG A 42 3.03 10.65 0.60
CA ARG A 42 3.03 11.41 1.86
C ARG A 42 2.06 12.59 1.73
N SER A 43 1.41 12.96 2.83
CA SER A 43 0.44 14.05 2.88
C SER A 43 1.03 15.41 2.50
N TYR A 44 2.30 15.65 2.82
CA TYR A 44 3.01 16.86 2.43
C TYR A 44 4.46 16.56 2.06
N ARG A 45 4.99 17.41 1.17
CA ARG A 45 6.42 17.47 0.85
C ARG A 45 6.82 18.94 0.89
N LEU A 46 7.77 19.27 1.76
CA LEU A 46 8.38 20.60 1.75
C LEU A 46 9.30 20.67 0.53
N VAL A 47 8.99 21.59 -0.37
CA VAL A 47 9.79 21.86 -1.58
C VAL A 47 10.26 23.30 -1.47
N LYS A 48 11.57 23.54 -1.59
CA LYS A 48 12.09 24.91 -1.68
C LYS A 48 11.65 25.49 -3.00
N ALA A 49 10.91 26.59 -2.95
CA ALA A 49 10.82 27.50 -4.10
C ALA A 49 12.20 28.16 -4.26
N ILE A 50 12.65 28.30 -5.50
CA ILE A 50 13.99 28.75 -5.87
C ILE A 50 14.37 30.07 -5.18
#